data_AF-A0A8X6SL89-F1
#
_entry.id   AF-A0A8X6SL89-F1
#
_cell.length_a   1.000
_cell.length_b   1.000
_cell.length_c   1.000
_cell.angle_alpha   90.00
_cell.angle_beta   90.00
_cell.angle_gamma   90.00
#
_symmetry.space_group_name_H-M   'P 1'
#
loop_
_entity.id
_entity.type
_entity.pdbx_description
1 polymer ?
#
loop_
_entity_poly.entity_id
_entity_poly.type
_entity_poly.pdbx_seq_one_letter_code
_entity_poly.pdbx_strand_id
1 'polypeptide(L)'
;MAYLAKEEAKIILDRVICDRKKQERSKQEEKEREERMAREARQHELELRKLELSQQNQPLNDESGRRFEIGPKIQLTQITTKFDEKHDEISLYLINFKRKAELAQVPKKDWVA
;
A
#
# COMPACT_ATOMS: atom_id res chain seq x y z
N MET A 1 40.08 -33.15 47.53
CA MET A 1 38.61 -33.04 47.40
C MET A 1 38.12 -31.60 47.24
N ALA A 2 38.45 -30.66 48.16
CA ALA A 2 37.94 -29.29 48.09
C ALA A 2 38.32 -28.47 46.83
N TYR A 3 39.47 -28.74 46.21
CA TYR A 3 39.89 -28.06 44.97
C TYR A 3 39.11 -28.53 43.72
N LEU A 4 38.78 -29.82 43.63
CA LEU A 4 38.00 -30.36 42.50
C LEU A 4 36.59 -29.76 42.48
N ALA A 5 35.94 -29.70 43.65
CA ALA A 5 34.60 -29.14 43.79
C ALA A 5 34.54 -27.65 43.40
N LYS A 6 35.61 -26.89 43.64
CA LYS A 6 35.71 -25.47 43.22
C LYS A 6 35.81 -25.33 41.71
N GLU A 7 36.56 -26.20 41.03
CA GLU A 7 36.70 -26.14 39.57
C GLU A 7 35.41 -26.58 38.86
N GLU A 8 34.74 -27.61 39.38
CA GLU A 8 33.42 -28.03 38.90
C GLU A 8 32.37 -26.92 39.06
N ALA A 9 32.33 -26.27 40.22
CA ALA A 9 31.44 -25.14 40.45
C ALA A 9 31.70 -23.96 39.51
N LYS A 10 32.97 -23.69 39.19
CA LYS A 10 33.38 -22.66 38.24
C LYS A 10 32.89 -22.96 36.81
N ILE A 11 33.05 -24.20 36.34
CA ILE A 11 32.57 -24.64 35.02
C ILE A 11 31.04 -24.50 34.92
N ILE A 12 30.32 -24.90 35.97
CA ILE A 12 28.86 -24.78 36.03
C ILE A 12 28.44 -23.31 35.97
N LEU A 13 29.12 -22.45 36.75
CA LEU A 13 28.83 -21.02 36.77
C LEU A 13 29.09 -20.36 35.42
N ASP A 14 30.21 -20.68 34.76
CA ASP A 14 30.54 -20.14 33.44
C ASP A 14 29.51 -20.55 32.39
N ARG A 15 29.03 -21.80 32.42
CA ARG A 15 27.96 -22.27 31.55
C ARG A 15 26.66 -21.48 31.78
N VAL A 16 26.24 -21.33 33.03
CA VAL A 16 25.02 -20.57 33.37
C VAL A 16 25.11 -19.11 32.92
N ILE A 17 26.28 -18.47 33.10
CA ILE A 17 26.51 -17.10 32.63
C ILE A 17 26.43 -17.03 31.10
N CYS A 18 27.03 -18.00 30.40
CA CYS A 18 27.03 -18.05 28.94
C CYS A 18 25.61 -18.24 28.39
N ASP A 19 24.84 -19.16 28.96
CA ASP A 19 23.45 -19.43 28.59
C ASP A 19 22.58 -18.20 28.82
N ARG A 20 22.72 -17.53 29.98
CA ARG A 20 21.98 -16.30 30.28
C ARG A 20 22.34 -15.17 29.31
N LYS A 21 23.62 -14.97 29.00
CA LYS A 21 24.04 -13.97 28.00
C LYS A 21 23.52 -14.28 26.60
N LYS A 22 23.39 -15.56 26.23
CA LYS A 22 22.81 -15.97 24.94
C LYS A 22 21.31 -15.71 24.90
N GLN A 23 20.60 -16.01 25.99
CA GLN A 23 19.17 -15.77 26.11
C GLN A 23 18.83 -14.29 26.03
N GLU A 24 19.58 -13.42 26.72
CA GLU A 24 19.36 -11.98 26.69
C GLU A 24 19.63 -11.38 25.30
N ARG A 25 20.67 -11.86 24.60
CA ARG A 25 20.90 -11.48 23.19
C ARG A 25 19.75 -11.88 22.28
N SER A 26 19.26 -13.11 22.41
CA SER A 26 18.13 -13.58 21.61
C SER A 26 16.87 -12.76 21.84
N LYS A 27 16.54 -12.42 23.09
CA LYS A 27 15.40 -11.57 23.42
C LYS A 27 15.56 -10.16 22.86
N GLN A 28 16.77 -9.60 22.92
CA GLN A 28 17.05 -8.28 22.39
C GLN A 28 16.89 -8.23 20.86
N GLU A 29 17.41 -9.25 20.16
CA GLU A 29 17.26 -9.37 18.70
C GLU A 29 15.80 -9.53 18.29
N GLU A 30 15.02 -10.34 19.03
CA GLU A 30 13.58 -10.51 18.78
C GLU A 30 12.83 -9.19 18.98
N LYS A 31 13.10 -8.48 20.08
CA LYS A 31 12.50 -7.17 20.34
C LYS A 31 12.86 -6.14 19.28
N GLU A 32 14.11 -6.11 18.82
CA GLU A 32 14.54 -5.19 17.76
C GLU A 32 13.86 -5.50 16.42
N ARG A 33 13.68 -6.79 16.09
CA ARG A 33 12.91 -7.21 14.91
C ARG A 33 11.45 -6.79 15.01
N GLU A 34 10.81 -7.01 16.16
CA GLU A 34 9.42 -6.61 16.37
C GLU A 34 9.27 -5.08 16.30
N GLU A 35 10.16 -4.31 16.92
CA GLU A 35 10.16 -2.84 16.84
C GLU A 35 10.40 -2.34 15.41
N ARG A 36 11.24 -3.03 14.64
CA ARG A 36 11.44 -2.72 13.21
C ARG A 36 10.17 -2.99 12.42
N MET A 37 9.57 -4.17 12.56
CA MET A 37 8.31 -4.53 11.90
C MET A 37 7.18 -3.55 12.27
N ALA A 38 7.07 -3.17 13.54
CA ALA A 38 6.09 -2.21 14.00
C ALA A 38 6.33 -0.80 13.43
N ARG A 39 7.59 -0.39 13.24
CA ARG A 39 7.92 0.88 12.57
C ARG A 39 7.54 0.85 11.09
N GLU A 40 7.86 -0.24 10.39
CA GLU A 40 7.53 -0.43 8.98
C GLU A 40 6.00 -0.46 8.79
N ALA A 41 5.26 -1.17 9.64
CA ALA A 41 3.80 -1.20 9.62
C ALA A 41 3.18 0.20 9.83
N ARG A 42 3.70 0.97 10.80
CA ARG A 42 3.26 2.36 11.02
C ARG A 42 3.57 3.27 9.83
N GLN A 43 4.72 3.10 9.19
CA GLN A 43 5.06 3.87 7.99
C GLN A 43 4.11 3.55 6.85
N HIS A 44 3.84 2.27 6.61
CA HIS A 44 2.90 1.83 5.58
C HIS A 44 1.47 2.35 5.85
N GLU A 45 1.00 2.32 7.11
CA GLU A 45 -0.29 2.90 7.49
C GLU A 45 -0.35 4.41 7.22
N LEU A 46 0.72 5.15 7.55
CA LEU A 46 0.82 6.58 7.26
C LEU A 46 0.85 6.87 5.77
N GLU A 47 1.53 6.04 4.97
CA GLU A 47 1.55 6.16 3.51
C GLU A 47 0.17 5.91 2.90
N LEU A 48 -0.53 4.86 3.34
CA LEU A 48 -1.92 4.61 2.94
C LEU A 48 -2.81 5.79 3.28
N ARG A 49 -2.72 6.31 4.51
CA ARG A 49 -3.51 7.47 4.94
C ARG A 49 -3.16 8.73 4.16
N LYS A 50 -1.89 8.95 3.81
CA LYS A 50 -1.47 10.04 2.91
C LYS A 50 -2.06 9.86 1.51
N LEU A 51 -2.10 8.64 1.00
CA LEU A 51 -2.69 8.33 -0.30
C LEU A 51 -4.21 8.59 -0.29
N GLU A 52 -4.92 8.12 0.73
CA GLU A 52 -6.35 8.42 0.94
C GLU A 52 -6.60 9.93 1.05
N LEU A 53 -5.80 10.63 1.86
CA LEU A 53 -5.89 12.08 1.98
C LEU A 53 -5.51 12.79 0.69
N SER A 54 -4.61 12.28 -0.13
CA SER A 54 -4.28 12.85 -1.44
C SER A 54 -5.38 12.61 -2.47
N GLN A 55 -6.14 11.50 -2.36
CA GLN A 55 -7.34 11.28 -3.16
C GLN A 55 -8.48 12.20 -2.71
N GLN A 56 -8.59 12.47 -1.40
CA GLN A 56 -9.60 13.36 -0.83
C GLN A 56 -9.26 14.86 -0.96
N ASN A 57 -7.98 15.20 -0.89
CA ASN A 57 -7.40 16.55 -1.01
C ASN A 57 -6.63 16.73 -2.31
N GLN A 58 -6.89 15.94 -3.35
CA GLN A 58 -6.72 16.49 -4.69
C GLN A 58 -7.67 17.68 -4.70
N PRO A 59 -7.20 18.95 -4.74
CA PRO A 59 -7.99 19.89 -5.51
C PRO A 59 -8.17 19.17 -6.84
N LEU A 60 -9.41 19.04 -7.28
CA LEU A 60 -9.70 18.99 -8.69
C LEU A 60 -8.81 20.07 -9.29
N ASN A 61 -7.64 19.70 -9.81
CA ASN A 61 -6.81 20.62 -10.55
C ASN A 61 -7.57 20.70 -11.88
N ASP A 62 -8.64 21.49 -11.84
CA ASP A 62 -8.82 22.69 -12.66
C ASP A 62 -8.22 22.64 -14.06
N GLU A 63 -8.37 21.50 -14.73
CA GLU A 63 -9.21 21.46 -15.94
C GLU A 63 -10.52 20.67 -15.70
N SER A 64 -10.82 20.30 -14.46
CA SER A 64 -12.06 19.60 -14.08
C SER A 64 -12.92 20.34 -13.05
N GLY A 65 -12.67 21.64 -12.85
CA GLY A 65 -13.57 22.62 -12.19
C GLY A 65 -14.91 22.82 -12.91
N ARG A 66 -15.24 21.90 -13.80
CA ARG A 66 -16.54 21.69 -14.40
C ARG A 66 -17.10 20.38 -13.87
N ARG A 67 -17.11 20.31 -12.53
CA ARG A 67 -18.29 19.91 -11.73
C ARG A 67 -19.46 20.81 -12.10
N PHE A 68 -19.78 20.90 -13.39
CA PHE A 68 -21.09 21.38 -13.72
C PHE A 68 -22.04 20.37 -13.10
N GLU A 69 -23.23 20.86 -12.86
CA GLU A 69 -24.46 20.25 -13.32
C GLU A 69 -24.37 19.96 -14.86
N ILE A 70 -23.35 19.20 -15.24
CA ILE A 70 -23.13 18.29 -16.36
C ILE A 70 -24.30 17.35 -16.38
N GLY A 71 -25.52 17.82 -16.63
CA GLY A 71 -26.62 16.94 -17.05
C GLY A 71 -26.09 15.91 -18.06
N PRO A 72 -26.75 14.75 -18.22
CA PRO A 72 -26.25 13.56 -18.93
C PRO A 72 -25.73 13.76 -20.38
N LYS A 73 -25.73 15.00 -20.89
CA LYS A 73 -25.13 15.52 -22.10
C LYS A 73 -23.62 15.86 -22.03
N ILE A 74 -22.84 15.52 -20.99
CA ILE A 74 -21.36 15.45 -21.19
C ILE A 74 -21.14 14.36 -22.20
N GLN A 75 -21.00 14.77 -23.45
CA GLN A 75 -20.93 13.88 -24.58
C GLN A 75 -19.77 12.92 -24.32
N LEU A 76 -20.00 11.61 -24.42
CA LEU A 76 -18.96 10.61 -24.20
C LEU A 76 -17.67 10.94 -24.98
N THR A 77 -17.80 11.64 -26.10
CA THR A 77 -16.72 12.22 -26.92
C THR A 77 -15.69 13.06 -26.14
N GLN A 78 -16.06 13.66 -25.01
CA GLN A 78 -15.14 14.41 -24.15
C GLN A 78 -14.40 13.52 -23.14
N ILE A 79 -14.98 12.37 -22.78
CA ILE A 79 -14.46 11.46 -21.75
C ILE A 79 -13.62 10.34 -22.39
N THR A 80 -13.94 9.97 -23.63
CA THR A 80 -13.26 8.92 -24.39
C THR A 80 -12.24 9.54 -25.32
N THR A 81 -11.00 9.02 -25.28
CA THR A 81 -9.96 9.35 -26.26
C THR A 81 -10.40 8.90 -27.64
N LYS A 82 -9.93 9.54 -28.71
CA LYS A 82 -10.23 9.09 -30.07
C LYS A 82 -9.50 7.76 -30.32
N PHE A 83 -10.20 6.80 -30.93
CA PHE A 83 -9.61 5.53 -31.35
C PHE A 83 -8.67 5.75 -32.55
N ASP A 84 -7.45 5.23 -32.45
CA ASP A 84 -6.52 5.13 -33.57
C ASP A 84 -6.36 3.67 -34.02
N GLU A 85 -6.86 3.35 -35.20
CA GLU A 85 -6.79 1.98 -35.77
C GLU A 85 -5.36 1.45 -35.93
N LYS A 86 -4.34 2.33 -36.02
CA LYS A 86 -2.93 1.92 -36.18
C LYS A 86 -2.26 1.57 -34.86
N HIS A 87 -2.75 2.09 -33.74
CA HIS A 87 -2.05 2.08 -32.46
C HIS A 87 -2.90 1.52 -31.31
N ASP A 88 -4.22 1.60 -31.40
CA ASP A 88 -5.12 1.16 -30.36
C ASP A 88 -5.69 -0.22 -30.64
N GLU A 89 -5.67 -1.07 -29.62
CA GLU A 89 -6.38 -2.34 -29.65
C GLU A 89 -7.89 -2.11 -29.43
N ILE A 90 -8.72 -2.53 -30.38
CA ILE A 90 -10.18 -2.32 -30.33
C ILE A 90 -10.83 -2.89 -29.06
N SER A 91 -10.39 -4.06 -28.60
CA SER A 91 -10.89 -4.71 -27.38
C SER A 91 -10.62 -3.85 -26.15
N LEU A 92 -9.40 -3.33 -26.03
CA LEU A 92 -8.98 -2.48 -24.92
C LEU A 92 -9.71 -1.13 -24.94
N TYR A 93 -9.87 -0.55 -26.14
CA TYR A 93 -10.62 0.67 -26.35
C TYR A 93 -12.06 0.55 -25.83
N LEU A 94 -12.77 -0.52 -26.21
CA LEU A 94 -14.15 -0.76 -25.78
C LEU A 94 -14.28 -0.99 -24.27
N ILE A 95 -13.33 -1.71 -23.65
CA ILE A 95 -13.30 -1.91 -22.19
C ILE A 95 -13.12 -0.57 -21.47
N ASN A 96 -12.19 0.26 -21.94
CA ASN A 96 -11.92 1.57 -21.34
C ASN A 96 -13.10 2.53 -21.55
N PHE A 97 -13.73 2.50 -22.73
CA PHE A 97 -14.97 3.23 -23.02
C PHE A 97 -16.07 2.87 -22.01
N LYS A 98 -16.35 1.57 -21.83
CA LYS A 98 -17.38 1.09 -20.91
C LYS A 98 -17.12 1.55 -19.48
N ARG A 99 -15.89 1.37 -18.98
CA ARG A 99 -15.48 1.80 -17.63
C ARG A 99 -15.69 3.30 -17.43
N LYS A 100 -15.29 4.11 -18.41
CA LYS A 100 -15.44 5.57 -18.37
C LYS A 100 -16.91 5.99 -18.38
N ALA A 101 -17.73 5.36 -19.21
CA ALA A 101 -19.17 5.63 -19.27
C ALA A 101 -19.89 5.24 -17.97
N GLU A 102 -19.50 4.12 -17.35
CA GLU A 102 -20.02 3.68 -16.05
C GLU A 102 -19.61 4.63 -14.91
N LEU A 103 -18.34 5.06 -14.86
CA LEU A 103 -17.85 6.04 -13.89
C LEU A 103 -18.55 7.39 -14.01
N ALA A 104 -18.83 7.82 -15.24
CA ALA A 104 -19.57 9.04 -15.53
C ALA A 104 -21.10 8.90 -15.35
N GLN A 105 -21.58 7.72 -14.92
CA GLN A 105 -23.00 7.40 -14.73
C GLN A 105 -23.86 7.70 -15.96
N VAL A 106 -23.29 7.56 -17.16
CA VAL A 106 -24.01 7.81 -18.40
C VAL A 106 -24.98 6.65 -18.67
N PRO A 107 -26.29 6.90 -18.84
CA PRO A 107 -27.23 5.84 -19.16
C PRO A 107 -26.83 5.14 -20.46
N LYS A 108 -26.96 3.80 -20.51
CA LYS A 108 -26.60 3.01 -21.72
C LYS A 108 -27.29 3.47 -23.00
N LYS A 109 -28.52 3.97 -22.88
CA LYS A 109 -29.30 4.56 -23.98
C LYS A 109 -28.63 5.78 -24.62
N ASP A 110 -27.73 6.44 -23.89
CA ASP A 110 -27.03 7.66 -24.30
C ASP A 110 -25.56 7.36 -24.66
N TRP A 111 -25.13 6.08 -24.70
CA TRP A 111 -23.75 5.70 -25.09
C TRP A 111 -23.48 5.87 -26.59
N VAL A 112 -24.55 5.93 -27.39
CA VAL A 112 -24.52 6.14 -28.83
C VAL A 112 -25.39 7.36 -29.09
N ALA A 113 -24.77 8.43 -29.58
CA ALA A 113 -25.47 9.63 -30.03
C ALA A 113 -26.02 9.44 -31.45
#